data_AF-A0A9W6NFX8-F1
#
_entry.id   AF-A0A9W6NFX8-F1
#
_cell.length_a   1.000
_cell.length_b   1.000
_cell.length_c   1.000
_cell.angle_alpha   90.00
_cell.angle_beta   90.00
_cell.angle_gamma   90.00
#
_symmetry.space_group_name_H-M   'P 1'
#
loop_
_entity.id
_entity.type
_entity.pdbx_description
1 polymer ?
#
loop_
_entity_poly.entity_id
_entity_poly.type
_entity_poly.pdbx_seq_one_letter_code
_entity_poly.pdbx_strand_id
1 'polypeptide(L)'
;MLVDLIEDVADMDTGSISLWLSLAFIGISIAGLVVIFLIIKNKTIENENIDKIIELGKWFVASVAITLSASIINDGFRERDQDIKEMEVFDKYVSTVLEADSLEKRKLLSEYFVAVSPNGEIRRAWSNYEQIVDKHIKENEEDLAKVAQLESKEQNGNASPEEVSLKANLAEKISIRNESLMVQTSLPKPQTARVFIHINDEEQRSVMKTLQNNLSGLGFAVPGIENITGKAQIPENPNVRYFNDQDANQAALVVEQLKALGFTNAYPYRVRAISAPVGSLEVWLGKP
;
A
#
# COMPACT_ATOMS: atom_id res chain seq x y z
N MET A 1 -13.28 11.65 33.60
CA MET A 1 -13.16 10.19 33.53
C MET A 1 -14.16 9.57 32.55
N LEU A 2 -15.48 9.75 32.70
CA LEU A 2 -16.47 9.21 31.73
C LEU A 2 -16.54 10.03 30.43
N VAL A 3 -16.22 11.33 30.49
CA VAL A 3 -16.14 12.22 29.31
C VAL A 3 -14.83 11.98 28.55
N ASP A 4 -13.70 11.88 29.25
CA ASP A 4 -12.40 11.53 28.64
C ASP A 4 -12.43 10.16 27.93
N LEU A 5 -13.17 9.19 28.47
CA LEU A 5 -13.36 7.89 27.83
C LEU A 5 -14.22 7.96 26.55
N ILE A 6 -15.06 8.98 26.40
CA ILE A 6 -15.91 9.19 25.22
C ILE A 6 -15.13 9.94 24.13
N GLU A 7 -14.25 10.87 24.50
CA GLU A 7 -13.36 11.56 23.56
C GLU A 7 -12.32 10.60 22.97
N ASP A 8 -11.70 9.73 23.78
CA ASP A 8 -10.75 8.71 23.27
C ASP A 8 -11.41 7.73 22.29
N VAL A 9 -12.71 7.47 22.42
CA VAL A 9 -13.46 6.58 21.51
C VAL A 9 -13.81 7.28 20.20
N ALA A 10 -13.88 8.61 20.18
CA ALA A 10 -14.23 9.39 18.98
C ALA A 10 -13.07 9.49 17.97
N ASP A 11 -11.82 9.36 18.43
CA ASP A 11 -10.61 9.40 17.59
C ASP A 11 -10.13 8.02 17.14
N MET A 12 -10.77 6.94 17.58
CA MET A 12 -10.43 5.59 17.15
C MET A 12 -10.85 5.36 15.70
N ASP A 13 -9.92 4.84 14.88
CA ASP A 13 -10.25 4.40 13.54
C ASP A 13 -11.29 3.26 13.58
N THR A 14 -12.06 3.14 12.48
CA THR A 14 -13.14 2.16 12.35
C THR A 14 -12.65 0.72 12.59
N GLY A 15 -11.40 0.42 12.23
CA GLY A 15 -10.78 -0.89 12.45
C GLY A 15 -10.56 -1.19 13.94
N SER A 16 -10.13 -0.20 14.71
CA SER A 16 -9.94 -0.28 16.15
C SER A 16 -11.28 -0.49 16.85
N ILE A 17 -12.33 0.24 16.44
CA ILE A 17 -13.69 0.04 16.99
C ILE A 17 -14.19 -1.38 16.69
N SER A 18 -14.02 -1.88 15.47
CA SER A 18 -14.45 -3.24 15.11
C SER A 18 -13.66 -4.32 15.87
N LEU A 19 -12.37 -4.09 16.11
CA LEU A 19 -11.52 -4.95 16.94
C LEU A 19 -12.03 -5.02 18.38
N TRP A 20 -12.29 -3.87 19.00
CA TRP A 20 -12.79 -3.82 20.38
C TRP A 20 -14.18 -4.45 20.54
N LEU A 21 -15.07 -4.21 19.58
CA LEU A 21 -16.37 -4.89 19.52
C LEU A 21 -16.19 -6.40 19.41
N SER A 22 -15.30 -6.87 18.53
CA SER A 22 -15.00 -8.29 18.35
C SER A 22 -14.46 -8.91 19.65
N LEU A 23 -13.54 -8.23 20.32
CA LEU A 23 -13.00 -8.64 21.62
C LEU A 23 -14.09 -8.68 22.71
N ALA A 24 -15.01 -7.71 22.71
CA ALA A 24 -16.14 -7.71 23.64
C ALA A 24 -17.06 -8.92 23.42
N PHE A 25 -17.39 -9.25 22.15
CA PHE A 25 -18.19 -10.44 21.83
C PHE A 25 -17.51 -11.75 22.23
N ILE A 26 -16.18 -11.84 22.03
CA ILE A 26 -15.38 -12.98 22.50
C ILE A 26 -15.45 -13.06 24.02
N GLY A 27 -15.26 -11.93 24.72
CA GLY A 27 -15.34 -11.84 26.17
C GLY A 27 -16.70 -12.29 26.73
N ILE A 28 -17.80 -11.82 26.14
CA ILE A 28 -19.17 -12.23 26.50
C ILE A 28 -19.36 -13.72 26.27
N SER A 29 -18.85 -14.26 25.17
CA SER A 29 -18.94 -15.70 24.85
C SER A 29 -18.20 -16.56 25.88
N ILE A 30 -16.98 -16.16 26.27
CA ILE A 30 -16.19 -16.83 27.31
C ILE A 30 -16.91 -16.74 28.67
N ALA A 31 -17.43 -15.56 29.03
CA ALA A 31 -18.18 -15.39 30.27
C ALA A 31 -19.42 -16.29 30.32
N GLY A 32 -20.15 -16.43 29.21
CA GLY A 32 -21.28 -17.35 29.08
C GLY A 32 -20.88 -18.80 29.34
N LEU A 33 -19.77 -19.26 28.76
CA LEU A 33 -19.24 -20.61 29.01
C LEU A 33 -18.84 -20.82 30.48
N VAL A 34 -18.23 -19.81 31.11
CA VAL A 34 -17.87 -19.87 32.53
C VAL A 34 -19.12 -19.98 33.42
N VAL A 35 -20.16 -19.21 33.12
CA VAL A 35 -21.45 -19.30 33.85
C VAL A 35 -22.06 -20.69 33.71
N ILE A 36 -22.08 -21.25 32.49
CA ILE A 36 -22.55 -22.63 32.25
C ILE A 36 -21.73 -23.63 33.07
N PHE A 37 -20.40 -23.51 33.05
CA PHE A 37 -19.51 -24.37 33.82
C PHE A 37 -19.77 -24.28 35.34
N LEU A 38 -20.00 -23.08 35.88
CA LEU A 38 -20.33 -22.87 37.29
C LEU A 38 -21.69 -23.49 37.64
N ILE A 39 -22.70 -23.37 36.77
CA ILE A 39 -24.02 -23.99 36.98
C ILE A 39 -23.92 -25.52 37.01
N ILE A 40 -23.13 -26.11 36.10
CA ILE A 40 -22.85 -27.55 36.05
C ILE A 40 -22.14 -27.99 37.34
N LYS A 41 -21.10 -27.26 37.76
CA LYS A 41 -20.33 -27.56 38.98
C LYS A 41 -21.21 -27.56 40.23
N ASN A 42 -22.19 -26.67 40.30
CA ASN A 42 -23.12 -26.56 41.42
C ASN A 42 -24.25 -27.61 41.40
N LYS A 43 -24.26 -28.55 40.44
CA LYS A 43 -25.26 -29.63 40.28
C LYS A 43 -26.71 -29.14 40.22
N THR A 44 -26.91 -27.92 39.74
CA THR A 44 -28.24 -27.29 39.65
C THR A 44 -29.10 -27.85 38.51
N ILE A 45 -28.52 -28.66 37.62
CA ILE A 45 -29.14 -29.18 36.40
C ILE A 45 -29.07 -30.71 36.40
N GLU A 46 -30.16 -31.35 35.99
CA GLU A 46 -30.23 -32.80 35.79
C GLU A 46 -29.27 -33.29 34.70
N ASN A 47 -28.66 -34.45 34.92
CA ASN A 47 -27.54 -34.97 34.13
C ASN A 47 -27.87 -35.11 32.62
N GLU A 48 -29.13 -35.40 32.28
CA GLU A 48 -29.59 -35.55 30.89
C GLU A 48 -29.63 -34.23 30.09
N ASN A 49 -29.69 -33.08 30.76
CA ASN A 49 -29.74 -31.77 30.11
C ASN A 49 -28.34 -31.17 29.91
N ILE A 50 -27.31 -31.73 30.56
CA ILE A 50 -25.93 -31.27 30.46
C ILE A 50 -25.39 -31.46 29.03
N ASP A 51 -25.65 -32.62 28.42
CA ASP A 51 -25.18 -32.90 27.06
C ASP A 51 -25.78 -31.94 26.03
N LYS A 52 -27.08 -31.64 26.14
CA LYS A 52 -27.76 -30.66 25.28
C LYS A 52 -27.19 -29.25 25.43
N ILE A 53 -26.87 -28.84 26.66
CA ILE A 53 -26.29 -27.52 26.94
C ILE A 53 -24.85 -27.44 26.38
N ILE A 54 -24.07 -28.51 26.52
CA ILE A 54 -22.72 -28.58 25.93
C ILE A 54 -22.79 -28.50 24.41
N GLU A 55 -23.72 -29.23 23.79
CA GLU A 55 -23.92 -29.23 22.34
C GLU A 55 -24.35 -27.83 21.84
N LEU A 56 -25.30 -27.19 22.52
CA LEU A 56 -25.72 -25.82 22.23
C LEU A 56 -24.56 -24.82 22.39
N GLY A 57 -23.74 -24.98 23.43
CA GLY A 57 -22.56 -24.15 23.67
C GLY A 57 -21.51 -24.31 22.56
N LYS A 58 -21.24 -25.53 22.11
CA LYS A 58 -20.32 -25.79 20.98
C LYS A 58 -20.83 -25.13 19.70
N TRP A 59 -22.12 -25.27 19.40
CA TRP A 59 -22.74 -24.66 18.23
C TRP A 59 -22.64 -23.14 18.28
N PHE A 60 -22.97 -22.54 19.43
CA PHE A 60 -22.88 -21.10 19.64
C PHE A 60 -21.45 -20.57 19.43
N VAL A 61 -20.44 -21.19 20.03
CA VAL A 61 -19.03 -20.78 19.89
C VAL A 61 -18.59 -20.87 18.42
N ALA A 62 -18.94 -21.94 17.72
CA ALA A 62 -18.61 -22.12 16.32
C ALA A 62 -19.25 -21.03 15.44
N SER A 63 -20.53 -20.71 15.63
CA SER A 63 -21.24 -19.66 14.89
C SER A 63 -20.67 -18.28 15.15
N VAL A 64 -20.34 -17.95 16.40
CA VAL A 64 -19.70 -16.67 16.75
C VAL A 64 -18.33 -16.56 16.10
N ALA A 65 -17.50 -17.61 16.16
CA ALA A 65 -16.17 -17.61 15.56
C ALA A 65 -16.24 -17.37 14.04
N ILE A 66 -17.13 -18.08 13.33
CA ILE A 66 -17.31 -17.92 11.88
C ILE A 66 -17.75 -16.50 11.53
N THR A 67 -18.73 -15.97 12.28
CA THR A 67 -19.27 -14.63 12.02
C THR A 67 -18.22 -13.54 12.25
N LEU A 68 -17.44 -13.65 13.34
CA LEU A 68 -16.35 -12.70 13.63
C LEU A 68 -15.24 -12.78 12.58
N SER A 69 -14.82 -13.98 12.19
CA SER A 69 -13.82 -14.14 11.11
C SER A 69 -14.30 -13.53 9.80
N ALA A 70 -15.55 -13.77 9.41
CA ALA A 70 -16.13 -13.19 8.21
C ALA A 70 -16.19 -11.66 8.29
N SER A 71 -16.57 -11.10 9.44
CA SER A 71 -16.62 -9.65 9.66
C SER A 71 -15.23 -9.02 9.55
N ILE A 72 -14.23 -9.56 10.24
CA ILE A 72 -12.85 -9.04 10.21
C ILE A 72 -12.30 -9.07 8.78
N ILE A 73 -12.52 -10.17 8.05
CA ILE A 73 -12.08 -10.29 6.65
C ILE A 73 -12.80 -9.26 5.78
N ASN A 74 -14.12 -9.11 5.93
CA ASN A 74 -14.91 -8.17 5.15
C ASN A 74 -14.51 -6.71 5.43
N ASP A 75 -14.29 -6.36 6.70
CA ASP A 75 -13.85 -5.02 7.10
C ASP A 75 -12.46 -4.72 6.53
N GLY A 76 -11.52 -5.67 6.62
CA GLY A 76 -10.21 -5.54 5.99
C GLY A 76 -10.27 -5.38 4.47
N PHE A 77 -11.20 -6.05 3.78
CA PHE A 77 -11.40 -5.82 2.34
C PHE A 77 -12.00 -4.44 2.04
N ARG A 78 -12.94 -3.96 2.87
CA ARG A 78 -13.56 -2.64 2.70
C ARG A 78 -12.56 -1.52 2.93
N GLU A 79 -11.69 -1.65 3.93
CA GLU A 79 -10.60 -0.70 4.19
C GLU A 79 -9.67 -0.60 2.98
N ARG A 80 -9.24 -1.74 2.42
CA ARG A 80 -8.38 -1.74 1.22
C ARG A 80 -9.07 -1.17 -0.02
N ASP A 81 -10.34 -1.47 -0.22
CA ASP A 81 -11.12 -0.90 -1.33
C ASP A 81 -11.29 0.62 -1.17
N GLN A 82 -11.45 1.10 0.07
CA GLN A 82 -11.46 2.51 0.39
C GLN A 82 -10.09 3.15 0.13
N ASP A 83 -9.00 2.55 0.61
CA ASP A 83 -7.62 3.02 0.37
C ASP A 83 -7.32 3.15 -1.14
N ILE A 84 -7.73 2.16 -1.94
CA ILE A 84 -7.56 2.19 -3.40
C ILE A 84 -8.34 3.36 -4.00
N LYS A 85 -9.61 3.55 -3.62
CA LYS A 85 -10.43 4.65 -4.13
C LYS A 85 -9.90 6.00 -3.72
N GLU A 86 -9.44 6.14 -2.48
CA GLU A 86 -8.80 7.36 -2.01
C GLU A 86 -7.54 7.65 -2.83
N MET A 87 -6.70 6.64 -3.06
CA MET A 87 -5.51 6.80 -3.90
C MET A 87 -5.86 7.20 -5.34
N GLU A 88 -6.88 6.60 -5.96
CA GLU A 88 -7.36 7.01 -7.29
C GLU A 88 -7.90 8.44 -7.34
N VAL A 89 -8.56 8.90 -6.27
CA VAL A 89 -9.04 10.28 -6.16
C VAL A 89 -7.86 11.23 -6.01
N PHE A 90 -6.88 10.93 -5.14
CA PHE A 90 -5.71 11.78 -4.94
C PHE A 90 -4.78 11.80 -6.16
N ASP A 91 -4.65 10.70 -6.90
CA ASP A 91 -3.85 10.63 -8.13
C ASP A 91 -4.31 11.67 -9.17
N LYS A 92 -5.62 11.93 -9.26
CA LYS A 92 -6.16 12.98 -10.15
C LYS A 92 -5.69 14.38 -9.81
N TYR A 93 -5.35 14.63 -8.55
CA TYR A 93 -4.87 15.92 -8.09
C TYR A 93 -3.35 16.05 -8.16
N VAL A 94 -2.63 14.93 -8.26
CA VAL A 94 -1.16 14.94 -8.39
C VAL A 94 -0.78 15.77 -9.60
N SER A 95 -1.41 15.57 -10.76
CA SER A 95 -1.15 16.40 -11.95
C SER A 95 -1.29 17.89 -11.69
N THR A 96 -2.29 18.31 -10.91
CA THR A 96 -2.48 19.72 -10.52
C THR A 96 -1.31 20.26 -9.70
N VAL A 97 -0.72 19.45 -8.83
CA VAL A 97 0.49 19.80 -8.07
C VAL A 97 1.74 19.83 -8.97
N LEU A 98 1.82 18.92 -9.94
CA LEU A 98 2.95 18.87 -10.89
C LEU A 98 2.96 20.04 -11.85
N GLU A 99 1.77 20.48 -12.26
CA GLU A 99 1.55 21.61 -13.17
C GLU A 99 1.66 22.98 -12.46
N ALA A 100 1.83 23.01 -11.13
CA ALA A 100 2.02 24.27 -10.43
C ALA A 100 3.39 24.90 -10.79
N ASP A 101 3.31 26.07 -11.43
CA ASP A 101 4.47 26.83 -11.97
C ASP A 101 5.34 27.50 -10.90
N SER A 102 4.93 27.53 -9.63
CA SER A 102 5.64 28.26 -8.57
C SER A 102 5.73 27.46 -7.28
N LEU A 103 6.79 27.72 -6.50
CA LEU A 103 7.02 27.08 -5.21
C LEU A 103 5.91 27.42 -4.20
N GLU A 104 5.40 28.64 -4.23
CA GLU A 104 4.34 29.11 -3.35
C GLU A 104 3.03 28.38 -3.64
N LYS A 105 2.70 28.18 -4.93
CA LYS A 105 1.54 27.35 -5.33
C LYS A 105 1.71 25.92 -4.84
N ARG A 106 2.90 25.33 -5.00
CA ARG A 106 3.19 23.96 -4.53
C ARG A 106 3.06 23.83 -3.02
N LYS A 107 3.51 24.83 -2.27
CA LYS A 107 3.36 24.88 -0.81
C LYS A 107 1.89 24.93 -0.39
N LEU A 108 1.10 25.83 -0.97
CA LEU A 108 -0.33 25.91 -0.66
C LEU A 108 -1.06 24.61 -0.99
N LEU A 109 -0.70 23.97 -2.11
CA LEU A 109 -1.26 22.67 -2.49
C LEU A 109 -0.82 21.57 -1.52
N SER A 110 0.45 21.49 -1.14
CA SER A 110 0.92 20.48 -0.20
C SER A 110 0.28 20.65 1.19
N GLU A 111 0.18 21.87 1.70
CA GLU A 111 -0.51 22.19 2.96
C GLU A 111 -1.99 21.76 2.89
N TYR A 112 -2.67 22.10 1.78
CA TYR A 112 -4.04 21.68 1.54
C TYR A 112 -4.18 20.15 1.54
N PHE A 113 -3.32 19.44 0.79
CA PHE A 113 -3.39 17.98 0.71
C PHE A 113 -3.05 17.30 2.04
N VAL A 114 -2.12 17.82 2.83
CA VAL A 114 -1.87 17.32 4.19
C VAL A 114 -3.11 17.48 5.06
N ALA A 115 -3.78 18.62 4.99
CA ALA A 115 -4.97 18.92 5.80
C ALA A 115 -6.18 18.05 5.42
N VAL A 116 -6.42 17.84 4.12
CA VAL A 116 -7.63 17.12 3.64
C VAL A 116 -7.43 15.63 3.42
N SER A 117 -6.19 15.14 3.35
CA SER A 117 -5.93 13.71 3.17
C SER A 117 -6.33 12.94 4.42
N PRO A 118 -6.93 11.74 4.29
CA PRO A 118 -7.20 10.86 5.42
C PRO A 118 -5.90 10.43 6.10
N ASN A 119 -5.99 10.07 7.39
CA ASN A 119 -4.86 9.51 8.12
C ASN A 119 -4.35 8.24 7.42
N GLY A 120 -3.03 8.03 7.40
CA GLY A 120 -2.44 6.84 6.77
C GLY A 120 -1.23 7.16 5.91
N GLU A 121 -1.01 6.34 4.88
CA GLU A 121 0.13 6.49 3.96
C GLU A 121 0.01 7.74 3.07
N ILE A 122 -1.21 8.09 2.61
CA ILE A 122 -1.43 9.24 1.71
C ILE A 122 -1.07 10.56 2.41
N ARG A 123 -1.61 10.81 3.62
CA ARG A 123 -1.26 12.01 4.40
C ARG A 123 0.24 12.05 4.74
N ARG A 124 0.86 10.91 5.06
CA ARG A 124 2.31 10.84 5.28
C ARG A 124 3.11 11.20 4.02
N ALA A 125 2.70 10.71 2.86
CA ALA A 125 3.34 11.06 1.59
C ALA A 125 3.25 12.56 1.31
N TRP A 126 2.08 13.18 1.52
CA TRP A 126 1.89 14.62 1.36
C TRP A 126 2.70 15.43 2.37
N SER A 127 2.80 14.98 3.63
CA SER A 127 3.61 15.67 4.65
C SER A 127 5.11 15.59 4.33
N ASN A 128 5.58 14.45 3.81
CA ASN A 128 6.94 14.33 3.32
C ASN A 128 7.20 15.26 2.13
N TYR A 129 6.23 15.38 1.22
CA TYR A 129 6.33 16.29 0.08
C TYR A 129 6.36 17.76 0.52
N GLU A 130 5.49 18.14 1.45
CA GLU A 130 5.47 19.47 2.07
C GLU A 130 6.83 19.84 2.66
N GLN A 131 7.46 18.93 3.41
CA GLN A 131 8.82 19.16 3.96
C GLN A 131 9.88 19.38 2.88
N ILE A 132 9.79 18.69 1.74
CA ILE A 132 10.68 18.90 0.60
C ILE A 132 10.46 20.29 -0.01
N VAL A 133 9.20 20.69 -0.20
CA VAL A 133 8.84 22.01 -0.73
C VAL A 133 9.33 23.12 0.21
N ASP A 134 9.09 23.00 1.51
CA ASP A 134 9.54 23.97 2.52
C ASP A 134 11.06 24.12 2.53
N LYS A 135 11.78 23.00 2.43
CA LYS A 135 13.24 23.03 2.31
C LYS A 135 13.68 23.80 1.07
N HIS A 136 13.05 23.55 -0.07
CA HIS A 136 13.39 24.23 -1.33
C HIS A 136 13.08 25.73 -1.29
N ILE A 137 11.97 26.12 -0.66
CA ILE A 137 11.62 27.53 -0.45
C ILE A 137 12.70 28.22 0.37
N LYS A 138 13.08 27.64 1.51
CA LYS A 138 14.12 28.21 2.37
C LYS A 138 15.45 28.35 1.63
N GLU A 139 15.88 27.32 0.90
CA GLU A 139 17.11 27.39 0.11
C GLU A 139 17.05 28.45 -1.00
N ASN A 140 15.89 28.64 -1.63
CA ASN A 140 15.69 29.68 -2.63
C ASN A 140 15.73 31.08 -2.02
N GLU A 141 15.10 31.29 -0.85
CA GLU A 141 15.16 32.57 -0.13
C GLU A 141 16.60 32.94 0.23
N GLU A 142 17.39 31.97 0.71
CA GLU A 142 18.81 32.16 1.02
C GLU A 142 19.65 32.48 -0.23
N ASP A 143 19.43 31.77 -1.33
CA ASP A 143 20.14 31.99 -2.60
C ASP A 143 19.75 33.36 -3.22
N LEU A 144 18.47 33.74 -3.17
CA LEU A 144 17.96 35.06 -3.61
C LEU A 144 18.54 36.21 -2.78
N ALA A 145 18.61 36.06 -1.45
CA ALA A 145 19.21 37.06 -0.57
C ALA A 145 20.69 37.30 -0.92
N LYS A 146 21.44 36.24 -1.25
CA LYS A 146 22.84 36.34 -1.71
C LYS A 146 22.92 37.04 -3.07
N VAL A 147 22.06 36.70 -4.02
CA VAL A 147 22.02 37.38 -5.33
C VAL A 147 21.77 38.87 -5.17
N ALA A 148 20.82 39.28 -4.32
CA ALA A 148 20.54 40.69 -4.05
C ALA A 148 21.73 41.42 -3.40
N GLN A 149 22.45 40.77 -2.48
CA GLN A 149 23.68 41.32 -1.90
C GLN A 149 24.77 41.51 -2.96
N LEU A 150 25.01 40.51 -3.81
CA LEU A 150 26.01 40.58 -4.88
C LEU A 150 25.65 41.65 -5.92
N GLU A 151 24.37 41.78 -6.27
CA GLU A 151 23.88 42.81 -7.17
C GLU A 151 24.10 44.22 -6.62
N SER A 152 23.86 44.43 -5.31
CA SER A 152 24.15 45.72 -4.68
C SER A 152 25.65 46.06 -4.70
N LYS A 153 26.54 45.08 -4.56
CA LYS A 153 28.00 45.29 -4.66
C LYS A 153 28.44 45.62 -6.08
N GLU A 154 27.82 44.95 -7.06
CA GLU A 154 28.05 45.17 -8.49
C GLU A 154 27.65 46.58 -8.91
N GLN A 155 26.45 47.03 -8.51
CA GLN A 155 25.97 48.41 -8.77
C GLN A 155 26.86 49.48 -8.12
N ASN A 156 27.47 49.17 -6.97
CA ASN A 156 28.40 50.05 -6.28
C ASN A 156 29.84 49.99 -6.84
N GLY A 157 30.10 49.21 -7.90
CA GLY A 157 31.43 49.10 -8.53
C GLY A 157 32.46 48.30 -7.72
N ASN A 158 32.04 47.62 -6.66
CA ASN A 158 32.91 46.91 -5.71
C ASN A 158 32.93 45.39 -5.90
N ALA A 159 32.28 44.86 -6.94
CA ALA A 159 32.20 43.42 -7.16
C ALA A 159 33.46 42.86 -7.82
N SER A 160 34.00 41.77 -7.26
CA SER A 160 35.04 40.95 -7.88
C SER A 160 34.51 40.17 -9.10
N PRO A 161 35.33 39.85 -10.11
CA PRO A 161 34.96 38.92 -11.19
C PRO A 161 34.44 37.57 -10.68
N GLU A 162 34.95 37.08 -9.54
CA GLU A 162 34.47 35.85 -8.91
C GLU A 162 33.05 36.00 -8.34
N GLU A 163 32.73 37.16 -7.77
CA GLU A 163 31.41 37.48 -7.21
C GLU A 163 30.34 37.59 -8.31
N VAL A 164 30.71 38.13 -9.48
CA VAL A 164 29.84 38.19 -10.67
C VAL A 164 29.54 36.78 -11.20
N SER A 165 30.57 35.92 -11.28
CA SER A 165 30.40 34.51 -11.67
C SER A 165 29.53 33.73 -10.67
N LEU A 166 29.73 33.96 -9.36
CA LEU A 166 28.91 33.35 -8.32
C LEU A 166 27.43 33.76 -8.41
N LYS A 167 27.14 35.04 -8.69
CA LYS A 167 25.76 35.52 -8.90
C LYS A 167 25.09 34.77 -10.06
N ALA A 168 25.78 34.63 -11.20
CA ALA A 168 25.26 33.90 -12.36
C ALA A 168 24.97 32.43 -12.03
N ASN A 169 25.91 31.75 -11.35
CA ASN A 169 25.73 30.36 -10.91
C ASN A 169 24.55 30.19 -9.93
N LEU A 170 24.35 31.14 -9.01
CA LEU A 170 23.22 31.11 -8.09
C LEU A 170 21.89 31.33 -8.82
N ALA A 171 21.84 32.27 -9.77
CA ALA A 171 20.65 32.49 -10.59
C ALA A 171 20.29 31.25 -11.44
N GLU A 172 21.29 30.62 -12.04
CA GLU A 172 21.12 29.35 -12.78
C GLU A 172 20.64 28.23 -11.84
N LYS A 173 21.25 28.09 -10.66
CA LYS A 173 20.85 27.10 -9.65
C LYS A 173 19.40 27.28 -9.20
N ILE A 174 18.96 28.52 -8.98
CA ILE A 174 17.55 28.84 -8.64
C ILE A 174 16.62 28.40 -9.78
N SER A 175 16.98 28.70 -11.04
CA SER A 175 16.19 28.29 -12.21
C SER A 175 16.07 26.76 -12.31
N ILE A 176 17.20 26.06 -12.22
CA ILE A 176 17.24 24.59 -12.27
C ILE A 176 16.46 23.96 -11.11
N ARG A 177 16.55 24.53 -9.90
CA ARG A 177 15.80 24.00 -8.75
C ARG A 177 14.29 24.12 -8.95
N ASN A 178 13.83 25.26 -9.46
CA ASN A 178 12.42 25.48 -9.77
C ASN A 178 11.92 24.53 -10.87
N GLU A 179 12.73 24.26 -11.88
CA GLU A 179 12.40 23.30 -12.96
C GLU A 179 12.48 21.83 -12.51
N SER A 180 13.48 21.46 -11.70
CA SER A 180 13.70 20.06 -11.29
C SER A 180 12.60 19.51 -10.38
N LEU A 181 11.89 20.39 -9.66
CA LEU A 181 10.68 20.03 -8.93
C LEU A 181 9.55 19.57 -9.86
N MET A 182 9.55 19.94 -11.14
CA MET A 182 8.60 19.42 -12.13
C MET A 182 8.90 17.96 -12.54
N VAL A 183 10.15 17.51 -12.37
CA VAL A 183 10.62 16.18 -12.83
C VAL A 183 10.72 15.16 -11.68
N GLN A 184 11.11 15.60 -10.48
CA GLN A 184 11.28 14.71 -9.32
C GLN A 184 9.98 14.34 -8.60
N THR A 185 8.86 14.97 -8.95
CA THR A 185 7.56 14.76 -8.31
C THR A 185 6.61 13.88 -9.12
N SER A 186 7.09 13.19 -10.17
CA SER A 186 6.43 11.92 -10.45
C SER A 186 6.55 11.09 -9.17
N LEU A 187 5.47 11.04 -8.39
CA LEU A 187 5.22 9.95 -7.46
C LEU A 187 5.70 8.69 -8.16
N PRO A 188 6.31 7.72 -7.46
CA PRO A 188 6.54 6.42 -8.07
C PRO A 188 5.19 6.02 -8.64
N LYS A 189 5.00 6.16 -9.97
CA LYS A 189 3.80 5.74 -10.67
C LYS A 189 3.58 4.36 -10.10
N PRO A 190 2.47 4.07 -9.40
CA PRO A 190 2.32 2.87 -8.59
C PRO A 190 2.90 1.76 -9.41
N GLN A 191 4.10 1.28 -9.03
CA GLN A 191 5.02 0.69 -10.01
C GLN A 191 4.30 -0.52 -10.54
N THR A 192 3.75 -0.39 -11.75
CA THR A 192 2.77 -1.34 -12.28
C THR A 192 3.49 -2.66 -12.27
N ALA A 193 3.05 -3.56 -11.39
CA ALA A 193 3.84 -4.72 -11.09
C ALA A 193 4.09 -5.47 -12.40
N ARG A 194 5.37 -5.70 -12.67
CA ARG A 194 5.82 -6.33 -13.89
C ARG A 194 5.76 -7.84 -13.69
N VAL A 195 4.94 -8.50 -14.49
CA VAL A 195 4.75 -9.95 -14.43
C VAL A 195 5.45 -10.59 -15.63
N PHE A 196 6.50 -11.36 -15.37
CA PHE A 196 7.15 -12.18 -16.38
C PHE A 196 6.48 -13.56 -16.43
N ILE A 197 6.09 -14.04 -17.61
CA ILE A 197 5.45 -15.35 -17.74
C ILE A 197 6.43 -16.34 -18.36
N HIS A 198 6.67 -17.44 -17.66
CA HIS A 198 7.53 -18.54 -18.09
C HIS A 198 6.71 -19.82 -18.31
N ILE A 199 6.81 -20.37 -19.52
CA ILE A 199 6.18 -21.63 -19.94
C ILE A 199 7.24 -22.72 -20.15
N ASN A 200 6.86 -23.97 -19.96
CA ASN A 200 7.71 -25.14 -20.21
C ASN A 200 7.25 -26.00 -21.40
N ASP A 201 6.11 -25.66 -22.00
CA ASP A 201 5.68 -26.21 -23.27
C ASP A 201 5.07 -25.10 -24.12
N GLU A 202 5.34 -25.12 -25.42
CA GLU A 202 4.82 -24.13 -26.36
C GLU A 202 3.29 -24.22 -26.52
N GLU A 203 2.70 -25.39 -26.27
CA GLU A 203 1.25 -25.60 -26.23
C GLU A 203 0.58 -24.71 -25.17
N GLN A 204 1.29 -24.32 -24.10
CA GLN A 204 0.78 -23.46 -23.04
C GLN A 204 0.70 -21.98 -23.43
N ARG A 205 1.31 -21.56 -24.55
CA ARG A 205 1.37 -20.14 -24.92
C ARG A 205 -0.02 -19.54 -25.13
N SER A 206 -0.95 -20.30 -25.72
CA SER A 206 -2.31 -19.81 -25.99
C SER A 206 -3.05 -19.47 -24.69
N VAL A 207 -3.04 -20.39 -23.71
CA VAL A 207 -3.66 -20.14 -22.40
C VAL A 207 -2.95 -19.02 -21.64
N MET A 208 -1.61 -18.92 -21.73
CA MET A 208 -0.86 -17.84 -21.09
C MET A 208 -1.06 -16.48 -21.76
N LYS A 209 -1.44 -16.43 -23.03
CA LYS A 209 -1.85 -15.18 -23.67
C LYS A 209 -3.16 -14.65 -23.09
N THR A 210 -4.05 -15.54 -22.68
CA THR A 210 -5.26 -15.16 -21.93
C THR A 210 -4.89 -14.59 -20.56
N LEU A 211 -3.98 -15.23 -19.83
CA LEU A 211 -3.44 -14.69 -18.57
C LEU A 211 -2.81 -13.31 -18.78
N GLN A 212 -1.94 -13.16 -19.78
CA GLN A 212 -1.29 -11.90 -20.11
C GLN A 212 -2.29 -10.77 -20.33
N ASN A 213 -3.37 -11.03 -21.08
CA ASN A 213 -4.41 -10.04 -21.34
C ASN A 213 -5.19 -9.68 -20.07
N ASN A 214 -5.58 -10.66 -19.26
CA ASN A 214 -6.28 -10.43 -18.00
C ASN A 214 -5.46 -9.58 -17.04
N LEU A 215 -4.17 -9.93 -16.87
CA LEU A 215 -3.25 -9.18 -16.02
C LEU A 215 -3.02 -7.76 -16.56
N SER A 216 -2.88 -7.59 -17.88
CA SER A 216 -2.77 -6.26 -18.48
C SER A 216 -4.02 -5.40 -18.22
N GLY A 217 -5.22 -6.00 -18.29
CA GLY A 217 -6.48 -5.34 -17.95
C GLY A 217 -6.62 -4.97 -16.48
N LEU A 218 -5.90 -5.66 -15.59
CA LEU A 218 -5.79 -5.36 -14.15
C LEU A 218 -4.64 -4.36 -13.84
N GLY A 219 -4.01 -3.77 -14.86
CA GLY A 219 -2.96 -2.76 -14.69
C GLY A 219 -1.55 -3.29 -14.48
N PHE A 220 -1.31 -4.59 -14.64
CA PHE A 220 0.04 -5.17 -14.60
C PHE A 220 0.80 -4.90 -15.90
N ALA A 221 2.13 -4.74 -15.81
CA ALA A 221 3.00 -4.67 -16.99
C ALA A 221 3.46 -6.10 -17.37
N VAL A 222 2.99 -6.63 -18.50
CA VAL A 222 3.26 -8.04 -18.87
C VAL A 222 4.02 -8.12 -20.20
N PRO A 223 5.37 -7.98 -20.20
CA PRO A 223 6.17 -7.74 -21.39
C PRO A 223 6.19 -8.89 -22.41
N GLY A 224 5.89 -10.13 -21.99
CA GLY A 224 5.88 -11.27 -22.90
C GLY A 224 5.78 -12.62 -22.18
N ILE A 225 5.76 -13.69 -22.99
CA ILE A 225 5.73 -15.08 -22.55
C ILE A 225 7.01 -15.75 -23.06
N GLU A 226 7.85 -16.22 -22.14
CA GLU A 226 9.12 -16.89 -22.46
C GLU A 226 9.02 -18.40 -22.27
N ASN A 227 9.52 -19.15 -23.25
CA ASN A 227 9.71 -20.59 -23.12
C ASN A 227 11.09 -20.89 -22.50
N ILE A 228 11.07 -21.53 -21.32
CA ILE A 228 12.24 -21.80 -20.48
C ILE A 228 12.70 -23.26 -20.51
N THR A 229 12.16 -24.07 -21.43
CA THR A 229 12.53 -25.49 -21.57
C THR A 229 14.02 -25.66 -21.83
N GLY A 230 14.67 -26.45 -20.98
CA GLY A 230 16.12 -26.68 -21.02
C GLY A 230 16.99 -25.50 -20.54
N LYS A 231 16.39 -24.38 -20.10
CA LYS A 231 17.13 -23.18 -19.67
C LYS A 231 17.18 -23.00 -18.14
N ALA A 232 16.18 -23.52 -17.42
CA ALA A 232 16.06 -23.33 -15.99
C ALA A 232 15.47 -24.56 -15.28
N GLN A 233 15.62 -24.61 -13.96
CA GLN A 233 14.93 -25.61 -13.13
C GLN A 233 13.45 -25.27 -13.05
N ILE A 234 12.63 -26.05 -13.77
CA ILE A 234 11.17 -25.93 -13.80
C ILE A 234 10.61 -26.52 -12.49
N PRO A 235 9.74 -25.80 -11.76
CA PRO A 235 9.11 -26.30 -10.55
C PRO A 235 8.15 -27.46 -10.85
N GLU A 236 7.86 -28.31 -9.87
CA GLU A 236 6.86 -29.37 -10.03
C GLU A 236 5.45 -28.79 -10.19
N ASN A 237 5.07 -27.83 -9.35
CA ASN A 237 3.77 -27.18 -9.40
C ASN A 237 3.89 -25.74 -9.91
N PRO A 238 2.85 -25.23 -10.61
CA PRO A 238 2.81 -23.83 -10.99
C PRO A 238 2.95 -22.91 -9.78
N ASN A 239 3.72 -21.83 -9.91
CA ASN A 239 3.82 -20.84 -8.85
C ASN A 239 4.00 -19.43 -9.40
N VAL A 240 3.62 -18.46 -8.57
CA VAL A 240 3.91 -17.04 -8.80
C VAL A 240 4.98 -16.61 -7.82
N ARG A 241 6.15 -16.30 -8.32
CA ARG A 241 7.29 -15.86 -7.54
C ARG A 241 7.21 -14.37 -7.28
N TYR A 242 7.54 -13.98 -6.05
CA TYR A 242 7.72 -12.60 -5.63
C TYR A 242 8.99 -12.46 -4.81
N PHE A 243 9.60 -11.27 -4.84
CA PHE A 243 10.93 -11.03 -4.28
C PHE A 243 10.92 -10.07 -3.08
N ASN A 244 9.87 -9.26 -2.93
CA ASN A 244 9.69 -8.29 -1.83
C ASN A 244 8.39 -8.57 -1.07
N ASP A 245 8.36 -8.34 0.26
CA ASP A 245 7.18 -8.68 1.08
C ASP A 245 5.96 -7.85 0.70
N GLN A 246 6.20 -6.65 0.21
CA GLN A 246 5.18 -5.73 -0.32
C GLN A 246 4.44 -6.32 -1.54
N ASP A 247 5.08 -7.20 -2.31
CA ASP A 247 4.53 -7.78 -3.55
C ASP A 247 3.63 -9.02 -3.28
N ALA A 248 3.53 -9.48 -2.03
CA ALA A 248 2.84 -10.73 -1.68
C ALA A 248 1.35 -10.74 -2.08
N ASN A 249 0.65 -9.61 -1.89
CA ASN A 249 -0.76 -9.50 -2.24
C ASN A 249 -0.97 -9.51 -3.77
N GLN A 250 -0.10 -8.84 -4.51
CA GLN A 250 -0.15 -8.83 -5.97
C GLN A 250 0.15 -10.22 -6.53
N ALA A 251 1.12 -10.94 -5.96
CA ALA A 251 1.39 -12.33 -6.31
C ALA A 251 0.16 -13.24 -6.10
N ALA A 252 -0.56 -13.05 -4.98
CA ALA A 252 -1.79 -13.79 -4.71
C ALA A 252 -2.88 -13.50 -5.76
N LEU A 253 -3.05 -12.25 -6.20
CA LEU A 253 -3.97 -11.91 -7.28
C LEU A 253 -3.62 -12.62 -8.59
N VAL A 254 -2.33 -12.67 -8.96
CA VAL A 254 -1.88 -13.40 -10.16
C VAL A 254 -2.15 -14.91 -10.03
N VAL A 255 -1.98 -15.49 -8.83
CA VAL A 255 -2.33 -16.90 -8.56
C VAL A 255 -3.81 -17.16 -8.79
N GLU A 256 -4.70 -16.29 -8.35
CA GLU A 256 -6.14 -16.46 -8.57
C GLU A 256 -6.50 -16.41 -10.07
N GLN A 257 -5.84 -15.56 -10.85
CA GLN A 257 -6.00 -15.54 -12.31
C GLN A 257 -5.50 -16.84 -12.96
N LEU A 258 -4.39 -17.41 -12.48
CA LEU A 258 -3.89 -18.71 -12.94
C LEU A 258 -4.86 -19.85 -12.62
N LYS A 259 -5.40 -19.88 -11.40
CA LYS A 259 -6.38 -20.91 -10.99
C LYS A 259 -7.65 -20.85 -11.83
N ALA A 260 -8.12 -19.65 -12.16
CA ALA A 260 -9.27 -19.45 -13.05
C ALA A 260 -9.05 -20.03 -14.46
N LEU A 261 -7.80 -20.17 -14.90
CA LEU A 261 -7.40 -20.79 -16.17
C LEU A 261 -7.14 -22.31 -16.06
N GLY A 262 -7.46 -22.93 -14.91
CA GLY A 262 -7.34 -24.37 -14.69
C GLY A 262 -6.08 -24.82 -13.95
N PHE A 263 -5.18 -23.90 -13.57
CA PHE A 263 -3.98 -24.22 -12.79
C PHE A 263 -4.30 -24.23 -11.28
N THR A 264 -5.17 -25.15 -10.85
CA THR A 264 -5.74 -25.16 -9.48
C THR A 264 -4.70 -25.28 -8.36
N ASN A 265 -3.55 -25.89 -8.64
CA ASN A 265 -2.45 -26.07 -7.69
C ASN A 265 -1.45 -24.90 -7.68
N ALA A 266 -1.75 -23.79 -8.37
CA ALA A 266 -0.90 -22.60 -8.36
C ALA A 266 -0.85 -21.96 -6.96
N TYR A 267 0.34 -21.53 -6.55
CA TYR A 267 0.56 -20.91 -5.24
C TYR A 267 1.59 -19.77 -5.29
N PRO A 268 1.53 -18.79 -4.36
CA PRO A 268 2.54 -17.74 -4.29
C PRO A 268 3.83 -18.29 -3.64
N TYR A 269 5.00 -17.95 -4.18
CA TYR A 269 6.30 -18.41 -3.71
C TYR A 269 7.26 -17.25 -3.45
N ARG A 270 7.70 -17.08 -2.20
CA ARG A 270 8.71 -16.06 -1.87
C ARG A 270 10.10 -16.57 -2.22
N VAL A 271 10.75 -15.91 -3.17
CA VAL A 271 12.19 -16.08 -3.43
C VAL A 271 12.99 -15.21 -2.47
N ARG A 272 13.87 -15.84 -1.68
CA ARG A 272 14.78 -15.13 -0.75
C ARG A 272 16.24 -15.09 -1.22
N ALA A 273 16.61 -15.96 -2.15
CA ALA A 273 18.00 -16.11 -2.60
C ALA A 273 18.46 -14.99 -3.54
N ILE A 274 17.52 -14.25 -4.13
CA ILE A 274 17.77 -13.24 -5.16
C ILE A 274 16.91 -12.01 -4.83
N SER A 275 17.48 -10.82 -5.03
CA SER A 275 16.77 -9.56 -4.91
C SER A 275 16.31 -9.06 -6.28
N ALA A 276 15.10 -8.53 -6.35
CA ALA A 276 14.55 -7.88 -7.54
C ALA A 276 13.86 -6.57 -7.13
N PRO A 277 13.74 -5.58 -8.04
CA PRO A 277 13.00 -4.36 -7.75
C PRO A 277 11.56 -4.65 -7.28
N VAL A 278 11.03 -3.81 -6.38
CA VAL A 278 9.63 -3.87 -5.93
C VAL A 278 8.68 -3.88 -7.14
N GLY A 279 7.63 -4.70 -7.05
CA GLY A 279 6.69 -4.93 -8.14
C GLY A 279 7.18 -5.92 -9.20
N SER A 280 8.27 -6.68 -8.97
CA SER A 280 8.71 -7.73 -9.90
C SER A 280 8.08 -9.07 -9.53
N LEU A 281 7.32 -9.67 -10.45
CA LEU A 281 6.63 -10.96 -10.27
C LEU A 281 6.98 -11.90 -11.43
N GLU A 282 7.05 -13.20 -11.15
CA GLU A 282 7.25 -14.21 -12.19
C GLU A 282 6.22 -15.34 -12.09
N VAL A 283 5.58 -15.69 -13.19
CA VAL A 283 4.71 -16.85 -13.32
C VAL A 283 5.52 -18.01 -13.88
N TRP A 284 5.50 -19.15 -13.19
CA TRP A 284 6.15 -20.38 -13.64
C TRP A 284 5.11 -21.49 -13.76
N LEU A 285 4.84 -21.97 -14.96
CA LEU A 285 4.02 -23.17 -15.16
C LEU A 285 4.88 -24.40 -14.83
N GLY A 286 4.47 -25.16 -13.82
CA GLY A 286 5.20 -26.35 -13.39
C GLY A 286 5.28 -27.44 -14.46
N LYS A 287 5.98 -28.53 -14.16
CA LYS A 287 6.05 -29.69 -15.06
C LYS A 287 4.64 -30.20 -15.41
N PRO A 288 4.42 -30.68 -16.65
CA PRO A 288 3.15 -31.28 -17.06
C PRO A 288 2.82 -32.53 -16.24
#